data_AF-A0A0D7KHX1-F1
#
_entry.id   AF-A0A0D7KHX1-F1
#
_cell.length_a   1.000
_cell.length_b   1.000
_cell.length_c   1.000
_cell.angle_alpha   90.00
_cell.angle_beta   90.00
_cell.angle_gamma   90.00
#
_symmetry.space_group_name_H-M   'P 1'
#
loop_
_entity.id
_entity.type
_entity.pdbx_description
1 polymer ?
#
loop_
_entity_poly.entity_id
_entity_poly.type
_entity_poly.pdbx_seq_one_letter_code
_entity_poly.pdbx_strand_id
1 'polypeptide(L)'
;MDNYVIHVIGGIEMGWFRKESKQSAEVKPIKSEIAEDAPQTIATERMMSNWLDDVFTQYEKKGGLDDLPGKGKPLEVRGGDPLNGVLHNANVVPSWLALQHEIRDELQRIMKLSKDQPQTNVAAAMSDVNQKIVKYNASVPSTLFQKSKVTLDTIEGQLAKWT
;
A
#
# COMPACT_ATOMS: atom_id res chain seq x y z
N MET A 1 -19.33 30.91 41.47
CA MET A 1 -18.15 31.43 42.19
C MET A 1 -16.95 31.05 41.35
N ASP A 2 -16.43 32.00 40.58
CA ASP A 2 -15.35 31.74 39.63
C ASP A 2 -14.00 31.61 40.35
N ASN A 3 -13.33 30.47 40.16
CA ASN A 3 -12.01 30.22 40.74
C ASN A 3 -10.93 30.96 39.94
N TYR A 4 -10.56 32.14 40.41
CA TYR A 4 -9.36 32.86 39.96
C TYR A 4 -8.26 32.77 41.01
N VAL A 5 -7.03 32.49 40.57
CA VAL A 5 -5.84 32.43 41.43
C VAL A 5 -4.87 33.51 40.98
N ILE A 6 -4.40 34.35 41.92
CA ILE A 6 -3.41 35.41 41.67
C ILE A 6 -2.05 34.91 42.17
N HIS A 7 -1.03 34.93 41.32
CA HIS A 7 0.37 34.77 41.73
C HIS A 7 1.10 36.10 41.54
N VAL A 8 1.64 36.64 42.62
CA VAL A 8 2.44 37.88 42.60
C VAL A 8 3.90 37.52 42.85
N ILE A 9 4.76 37.74 41.85
CA ILE A 9 6.21 37.81 42.05
C ILE A 9 6.68 39.08 41.35
N GLY A 10 7.20 40.03 42.13
CA GLY A 10 7.98 41.16 41.60
C GLY A 10 7.21 42.14 40.71
N GLY A 11 6.38 42.99 41.30
CA GLY A 11 6.26 44.39 40.89
C GLY A 11 5.73 44.74 39.49
N ILE A 12 5.01 43.87 38.80
CA ILE A 12 4.26 44.21 37.57
C ILE A 12 2.92 43.45 37.58
N GLU A 13 1.79 44.16 37.68
CA GLU A 13 0.47 43.58 37.40
C GLU A 13 0.33 43.31 35.90
N MET A 14 -0.14 42.12 35.49
CA MET A 14 -1.03 41.93 34.33
C MET A 14 -1.53 40.47 34.21
N GLY A 15 -2.85 40.28 34.19
CA GLY A 15 -3.52 39.20 33.44
C GLY A 15 -4.18 38.07 34.25
N TRP A 16 -5.52 37.97 34.14
CA TRP A 16 -6.30 36.83 34.64
C TRP A 16 -6.11 35.61 33.72
N PHE A 17 -5.60 34.49 34.25
CA PHE A 17 -5.45 33.24 33.48
C PHE A 17 -6.56 32.24 33.86
N ARG A 18 -7.42 31.87 32.88
CA ARG A 18 -8.49 30.88 33.06
C ARG A 18 -7.88 29.47 33.05
N LYS A 19 -8.00 28.74 34.16
CA LYS A 19 -7.60 27.34 34.24
C LYS A 19 -8.68 26.48 33.59
N GLU A 20 -8.45 26.01 32.35
CA GLU A 20 -9.34 25.03 31.73
C GLU A 20 -9.17 23.68 32.44
N SER A 21 -10.24 23.24 33.10
CA SER A 21 -10.36 21.88 33.62
C SER A 21 -10.42 20.91 32.44
N LYS A 22 -9.41 20.04 32.30
CA LYS A 22 -9.49 18.88 31.41
C LYS A 22 -10.69 18.05 31.81
N GLN A 23 -11.75 18.10 31.01
CA GLN A 23 -12.91 17.25 31.16
C GLN A 23 -12.48 15.84 30.76
N SER A 24 -12.26 14.98 31.74
CA SER A 24 -12.00 13.56 31.54
C SER A 24 -13.23 12.96 30.86
N ALA A 25 -13.08 12.53 29.60
CA ALA A 25 -14.15 11.87 28.86
C ALA A 25 -14.64 10.65 29.65
N GLU A 26 -15.92 10.66 30.01
CA GLU A 26 -16.60 9.57 30.69
C GLU A 26 -16.68 8.37 29.75
N VAL A 27 -15.88 7.33 30.02
CA VAL A 27 -15.93 6.07 29.28
C VAL A 27 -17.21 5.35 29.71
N LYS A 28 -18.25 5.41 28.87
CA LYS A 28 -19.48 4.66 29.11
C LYS A 28 -19.14 3.16 29.11
N PRO A 29 -19.54 2.39 30.14
CA PRO A 29 -19.29 0.96 30.17
C PRO A 29 -19.99 0.29 28.99
N ILE A 30 -19.25 -0.55 28.26
CA ILE A 30 -19.81 -1.38 27.20
C ILE A 30 -20.86 -2.28 27.85
N LYS A 31 -22.07 -2.32 27.28
CA LYS A 31 -23.15 -3.20 27.76
C LYS A 31 -22.64 -4.64 27.76
N SER A 32 -22.91 -5.40 28.83
CA SER A 32 -22.46 -6.79 28.99
C SER A 32 -22.91 -7.72 27.85
N GLU A 33 -24.00 -7.37 27.16
CA GLU A 33 -24.51 -8.06 25.96
C GLU A 33 -23.56 -7.97 24.74
N ILE A 34 -22.63 -6.99 24.74
CA ILE A 34 -21.66 -6.72 23.68
C ILE A 34 -20.23 -6.98 24.20
N ALA A 35 -20.08 -7.44 25.44
CA ALA A 35 -18.79 -7.78 26.00
C ALA A 35 -18.33 -9.12 25.42
N GLU A 36 -17.35 -9.06 24.52
CA GLU A 36 -16.65 -10.24 24.05
C GLU A 36 -15.87 -10.86 25.21
N ASP A 37 -16.22 -12.10 25.57
CA ASP A 37 -15.42 -12.88 26.51
C ASP A 37 -14.19 -13.41 25.77
N ALA A 38 -13.14 -12.58 25.70
CA ALA A 38 -11.90 -12.88 24.96
C ALA A 38 -11.34 -14.30 25.24
N PRO A 39 -11.30 -14.80 26.48
CA PRO A 39 -11.00 -16.21 26.77
C PRO A 39 -11.86 -17.22 26.00
N GLN A 40 -13.17 -17.01 25.92
CA GLN A 40 -14.11 -17.89 25.21
C GLN A 40 -13.94 -17.79 23.69
N THR A 41 -13.77 -16.58 23.15
CA THR A 41 -13.50 -16.40 21.71
C THR A 41 -12.22 -17.15 21.32
N ILE A 42 -11.13 -16.93 22.05
CA ILE A 42 -9.83 -17.58 21.78
C ILE A 42 -9.94 -19.10 21.89
N ALA A 43 -10.67 -19.63 22.87
CA ALA A 43 -10.89 -21.07 23.01
C ALA A 43 -11.68 -21.64 21.82
N THR A 44 -12.72 -20.94 21.39
CA THR A 44 -13.59 -21.34 20.27
C THR A 44 -12.83 -21.32 18.94
N GLU A 45 -12.04 -20.27 18.67
CA GLU A 45 -11.21 -20.16 17.48
C GLU A 45 -10.17 -21.29 17.39
N ARG A 46 -9.50 -21.61 18.51
CA ARG A 46 -8.55 -22.72 18.56
C ARG A 46 -9.23 -24.07 18.31
N MET A 47 -10.42 -24.28 18.87
CA MET A 47 -11.19 -25.49 18.64
C MET A 47 -11.62 -25.62 17.17
N MET A 48 -12.06 -24.53 16.54
CA MET A 48 -12.41 -24.49 15.12
C MET A 48 -11.21 -24.76 14.22
N SER A 49 -10.04 -24.18 14.52
CA SER A 49 -8.80 -24.45 13.78
C SER A 49 -8.44 -25.93 13.82
N ASN A 50 -8.44 -26.53 15.02
CA ASN A 50 -8.12 -27.95 15.18
C ASN A 50 -9.14 -28.85 14.46
N TRP A 51 -10.43 -28.48 14.47
CA TRP A 51 -11.46 -29.22 13.74
C TRP A 51 -11.26 -29.16 12.23
N LEU A 52 -10.94 -27.98 11.68
CA LEU A 52 -10.65 -27.80 10.25
C LEU A 52 -9.44 -28.64 9.83
N ASP A 53 -8.39 -28.65 10.64
CA ASP A 53 -7.17 -29.42 10.40
C ASP A 53 -7.46 -30.93 10.39
N ASP A 54 -8.30 -31.42 11.30
CA ASP A 54 -8.69 -32.83 11.35
C ASP A 54 -9.54 -33.22 10.14
N VAL A 55 -10.52 -32.39 9.75
CA VAL A 55 -11.32 -32.61 8.53
C VAL A 55 -10.43 -32.65 7.29
N PHE A 56 -9.50 -31.71 7.16
CA PHE A 56 -8.55 -31.68 6.05
C PHE A 56 -7.68 -32.94 6.01
N THR A 57 -7.11 -33.32 7.16
CA THR A 57 -6.28 -34.51 7.30
C THR A 57 -7.04 -35.78 6.94
N GLN A 58 -8.29 -35.91 7.38
CA GLN A 58 -9.14 -37.05 7.04
C GLN A 58 -9.49 -37.09 5.55
N TYR A 59 -9.75 -35.93 4.94
CA TYR A 59 -10.03 -35.81 3.51
C TYR A 59 -8.80 -36.20 2.67
N GLU A 60 -7.62 -35.73 3.03
CA GLU A 60 -6.36 -36.10 2.41
C GLU A 60 -6.09 -37.61 2.52
N LYS A 61 -6.22 -38.19 3.73
CA LYS A 61 -6.02 -39.64 3.96
C LYS A 61 -6.96 -40.53 3.17
N LYS A 62 -8.18 -40.06 2.90
CA LYS A 62 -9.18 -40.77 2.09
C LYS A 62 -8.92 -40.64 0.58
N GLY A 63 -7.81 -40.02 0.18
CA GLY A 63 -7.46 -39.81 -1.22
C GLY A 63 -8.27 -38.68 -1.87
N GLY A 64 -8.91 -37.80 -1.09
CA GLY A 64 -9.68 -36.67 -1.60
C GLY A 64 -8.84 -35.69 -2.44
N LEU A 65 -7.52 -35.72 -2.28
CA LEU A 65 -6.58 -34.93 -3.07
C LEU A 65 -5.93 -35.73 -4.21
N ASP A 66 -6.21 -37.02 -4.39
CA ASP A 66 -5.45 -37.87 -5.33
C ASP A 66 -5.73 -37.57 -6.80
N ASP A 67 -6.95 -37.15 -7.14
CA ASP A 67 -7.37 -36.82 -8.51
C ASP A 67 -7.30 -35.31 -8.79
N LEU A 68 -6.35 -34.60 -8.18
CA LEU A 68 -6.16 -33.18 -8.45
C LEU A 68 -5.34 -32.98 -9.73
N PRO A 69 -5.84 -32.20 -10.70
CA PRO A 69 -5.10 -31.88 -11.90
C PRO A 69 -3.82 -31.11 -11.53
N GLY A 70 -2.67 -31.73 -11.76
CA GLY A 70 -1.36 -31.13 -11.47
C GLY A 70 -0.72 -31.55 -10.14
N LYS A 71 -1.36 -32.41 -9.33
CA LYS A 71 -0.71 -32.96 -8.12
C LYS A 71 0.56 -33.71 -8.47
N GLY A 72 1.64 -33.39 -7.76
CA GLY A 72 2.98 -34.00 -7.93
C GLY A 72 3.72 -33.57 -9.20
N LYS A 73 3.12 -32.75 -10.08
CA LYS A 73 3.81 -32.19 -11.23
C LYS A 73 4.59 -30.94 -10.81
N PRO A 74 5.83 -30.74 -11.31
CA PRO A 74 6.53 -29.48 -11.12
C PRO A 74 5.68 -28.31 -11.60
N LEU A 75 5.65 -27.23 -10.81
CA LEU A 75 4.99 -26.00 -11.23
C LEU A 75 5.73 -25.43 -12.43
N GLU A 76 5.03 -25.27 -13.56
CA GLU A 76 5.55 -24.53 -14.71
C GLU A 76 5.53 -23.03 -14.39
N VAL A 77 6.64 -22.55 -13.83
CA VAL A 77 6.84 -21.11 -13.67
C VAL A 77 7.17 -20.54 -15.04
N ARG A 78 6.15 -20.06 -15.77
CA ARG A 78 6.37 -19.24 -16.96
C ARG A 78 7.27 -18.08 -16.56
N GLY A 79 8.48 -18.02 -17.14
CA GLY A 79 9.44 -16.97 -16.81
C GLY A 79 8.81 -15.58 -16.97
N GLY A 80 8.94 -14.73 -15.95
CA GLY A 80 8.31 -13.42 -15.90
C GLY A 80 7.62 -13.15 -14.56
N ASP A 81 6.90 -12.04 -14.49
CA ASP A 81 6.15 -11.63 -13.30
C ASP A 81 4.87 -12.49 -13.12
N PRO A 82 4.70 -13.19 -11.98
CA PRO A 82 3.51 -13.98 -11.68
C PRO A 82 2.19 -13.20 -11.78
N LEU A 83 2.19 -11.88 -11.52
CA LEU A 83 1.01 -11.04 -11.64
C LEU A 83 0.49 -10.96 -13.08
N ASN A 84 1.38 -10.92 -14.06
CA ASN A 84 0.97 -10.87 -15.47
C ASN A 84 0.16 -12.10 -15.88
N GLY A 85 0.51 -13.28 -15.35
CA GLY A 85 -0.24 -14.52 -15.60
C GLY A 85 -1.65 -14.47 -15.02
N VAL A 86 -1.79 -13.98 -13.79
CA VAL A 86 -3.09 -13.84 -13.10
C VAL A 86 -3.99 -12.84 -13.84
N LEU A 87 -3.44 -11.69 -14.23
CA LEU A 87 -4.16 -10.64 -14.93
C LEU A 87 -4.63 -11.08 -16.32
N HIS A 88 -3.77 -11.79 -17.07
CA HIS A 88 -4.12 -12.36 -18.36
C HIS A 88 -5.26 -13.39 -18.22
N ASN A 89 -5.20 -14.26 -17.23
CA ASN A 89 -6.25 -15.25 -16.97
C ASN A 89 -7.57 -14.61 -16.54
N ALA A 90 -7.53 -13.48 -15.84
CA ALA A 90 -8.71 -12.71 -15.45
C ALA A 90 -9.29 -11.87 -16.60
N ASN A 91 -8.63 -11.79 -17.76
CA ASN A 91 -8.97 -10.91 -18.87
C ASN A 91 -9.09 -9.42 -18.46
N VAL A 92 -8.30 -9.00 -17.46
CA VAL A 92 -8.28 -7.62 -16.94
C VAL A 92 -6.88 -7.05 -17.13
N VAL A 93 -6.81 -5.90 -17.80
CA VAL A 93 -5.57 -5.12 -17.92
C VAL A 93 -5.61 -3.99 -16.89
N PRO A 94 -4.72 -3.98 -15.88
CA PRO A 94 -4.64 -2.88 -14.94
C PRO A 94 -4.29 -1.56 -15.63
N SER A 95 -4.85 -0.46 -15.12
CA SER A 95 -4.59 0.89 -15.62
C SER A 95 -3.10 1.29 -15.55
N TRP A 96 -2.36 0.76 -14.58
CA TRP A 96 -0.94 1.07 -14.41
C TRP A 96 -0.06 0.52 -15.55
N LEU A 97 -0.47 -0.54 -16.26
CA LEU A 97 0.25 -1.04 -17.44
C LEU A 97 0.13 -0.10 -18.64
N ALA A 98 -1.06 0.49 -18.84
CA ALA A 98 -1.23 1.52 -19.87
C ALA A 98 -0.36 2.75 -19.55
N LEU A 99 -0.34 3.17 -18.28
CA LEU A 99 0.49 4.27 -17.81
C LEU A 99 2.00 3.95 -17.95
N GLN A 100 2.40 2.70 -17.75
CA GLN A 100 3.79 2.25 -17.97
C GLN A 100 4.22 2.47 -19.41
N HIS A 101 3.39 2.07 -20.38
CA HIS A 101 3.67 2.27 -21.80
C HIS A 101 3.72 3.76 -22.16
N GLU A 102 2.78 4.55 -21.64
CA GLU A 102 2.77 6.00 -21.85
C GLU A 102 4.07 6.67 -21.36
N ILE A 103 4.51 6.34 -20.15
CA ILE A 103 5.77 6.85 -19.58
C ILE A 103 6.96 6.45 -20.45
N ARG A 104 7.04 5.19 -20.86
CA ARG A 104 8.13 4.70 -21.73
C ARG A 104 8.18 5.47 -23.05
N ASP A 105 7.04 5.65 -23.70
CA ASP A 105 6.97 6.31 -25.01
C ASP A 105 7.32 7.81 -24.89
N GLU A 106 6.96 8.46 -23.80
CA GLU A 106 7.36 9.84 -23.51
C GLU A 106 8.86 9.97 -23.21
N LEU A 107 9.43 9.06 -22.44
CA LEU A 107 10.89 9.04 -22.21
C LEU A 107 11.66 8.89 -23.53
N GLN A 108 11.20 8.03 -24.44
CA GLN A 108 11.77 7.91 -25.77
C GLN A 108 11.66 9.21 -26.58
N ARG A 109 10.52 9.91 -26.47
CA ARG A 109 10.32 11.20 -27.14
C ARG A 109 11.26 12.27 -26.57
N ILE A 110 11.35 12.39 -25.26
CA ILE A 110 12.24 13.35 -24.57
C ILE A 110 13.69 13.12 -24.99
N MET A 111 14.12 11.86 -25.08
CA MET A 111 15.48 11.52 -25.49
C MET A 111 15.80 11.83 -26.97
N LYS A 112 14.78 11.87 -27.83
CA LYS A 112 14.94 12.39 -29.20
C LYS A 112 15.01 13.91 -29.20
N LEU A 113 14.13 14.57 -28.44
CA LEU A 113 14.05 16.03 -28.37
C LEU A 113 15.28 16.68 -27.72
N SER A 114 15.92 16.02 -26.75
CA SER A 114 17.13 16.53 -26.09
C SER A 114 18.33 16.71 -27.02
N LYS A 115 18.29 16.13 -28.23
CA LYS A 115 19.32 16.30 -29.25
C LYS A 115 19.12 17.55 -30.12
N ASP A 116 17.88 18.02 -30.26
CA ASP A 116 17.49 19.01 -31.28
C ASP A 116 16.84 20.28 -30.71
N GLN A 117 16.48 20.34 -29.42
CA GLN A 117 15.66 21.42 -28.84
C GLN A 117 16.31 22.16 -27.65
N PRO A 118 15.83 23.39 -27.32
CA PRO A 118 16.29 24.14 -26.16
C PRO A 118 16.01 23.42 -24.83
N GLN A 119 16.98 23.50 -23.91
CA GLN A 119 16.97 22.80 -22.61
C GLN A 119 15.70 23.05 -21.77
N THR A 120 15.08 24.22 -21.90
CA THR A 120 13.87 24.61 -21.15
C THR A 120 12.65 23.74 -21.50
N ASN A 121 12.48 23.35 -22.75
CA ASN A 121 11.34 22.52 -23.19
C ASN A 121 11.50 21.07 -22.70
N VAL A 122 12.74 20.59 -22.67
CA VAL A 122 13.08 19.25 -22.19
C VAL A 122 12.82 19.13 -20.68
N ALA A 123 13.13 20.18 -19.91
CA ALA A 123 12.88 20.21 -18.47
C ALA A 123 11.39 20.16 -18.12
N ALA A 124 10.54 20.88 -18.87
CA ALA A 124 9.08 20.83 -18.68
C ALA A 124 8.53 19.43 -18.96
N ALA A 125 8.88 18.84 -20.11
CA ALA A 125 8.44 17.49 -20.46
C ALA A 125 8.90 16.44 -19.44
N MET A 126 10.11 16.58 -18.89
CA MET A 126 10.62 15.69 -17.84
C MET A 126 9.82 15.80 -16.53
N SER A 127 9.41 17.02 -16.17
CA SER A 127 8.56 17.26 -14.99
C SER A 127 7.23 16.52 -15.12
N ASP A 128 6.60 16.59 -16.29
CA ASP A 128 5.33 15.92 -16.58
C ASP A 128 5.46 14.39 -16.47
N VAL A 129 6.53 13.83 -17.04
CA VAL A 129 6.83 12.39 -16.91
C VAL A 129 7.03 12.01 -15.43
N ASN A 130 7.75 12.81 -14.66
CA ASN A 130 7.95 12.55 -13.24
C ASN A 130 6.65 12.57 -12.43
N GLN A 131 5.66 13.39 -12.81
CA GLN A 131 4.34 13.34 -12.20
C GLN A 131 3.61 12.03 -12.54
N LYS A 132 3.74 11.54 -13.77
CA LYS A 132 3.19 10.23 -14.18
C LYS A 132 3.85 9.09 -13.42
N ILE A 133 5.15 9.14 -13.19
CA ILE A 133 5.88 8.15 -12.38
C ILE A 133 5.34 8.12 -10.94
N VAL A 134 5.02 9.28 -10.35
CA VAL A 134 4.39 9.32 -9.02
C VAL A 134 3.02 8.62 -9.03
N LYS A 135 2.19 8.88 -10.05
CA LYS A 135 0.89 8.21 -10.22
C LYS A 135 1.04 6.70 -10.45
N TYR A 136 2.04 6.29 -11.23
CA TYR A 136 2.38 4.89 -11.46
C TYR A 136 2.77 4.20 -10.14
N ASN A 137 3.70 4.78 -9.39
CA ASN A 137 4.16 4.23 -8.11
C ASN A 137 3.05 4.11 -7.06
N ALA A 138 2.02 4.95 -7.14
CA ALA A 138 0.85 4.90 -6.27
C ALA A 138 -0.21 3.86 -6.71
N SER A 139 -0.16 3.38 -7.96
CA SER A 139 -1.13 2.43 -8.52
C SER A 139 -0.60 0.99 -8.63
N VAL A 140 0.71 0.79 -8.53
CA VAL A 140 1.31 -0.55 -8.52
C VAL A 140 1.02 -1.31 -7.21
N PRO A 141 0.81 -2.64 -7.27
CA PRO A 141 0.43 -3.44 -6.10
C PRO A 141 1.57 -3.74 -5.13
N SER A 142 2.83 -3.59 -5.56
CA SER A 142 4.01 -3.86 -4.74
C SER A 142 5.09 -2.81 -4.96
N THR A 143 5.83 -2.51 -3.89
CA THR A 143 6.96 -1.57 -3.92
C THR A 143 8.07 -2.01 -4.87
N LEU A 144 8.16 -3.32 -5.17
CA LEU A 144 9.11 -3.86 -6.14
C LEU A 144 8.93 -3.30 -7.56
N PHE A 145 7.71 -2.87 -7.91
CA PHE A 145 7.42 -2.30 -9.21
C PHE A 145 7.68 -0.80 -9.28
N GLN A 146 7.87 -0.12 -8.13
CA GLN A 146 8.06 1.32 -8.10
C GLN A 146 9.36 1.73 -8.80
N LYS A 147 9.31 2.85 -9.53
CA LYS A 147 10.44 3.41 -10.29
C LYS A 147 10.85 4.75 -9.72
N SER A 148 12.13 5.09 -9.82
CA SER A 148 12.61 6.42 -9.42
C SER A 148 12.19 7.48 -10.44
N LYS A 149 12.19 8.74 -10.00
CA LYS A 149 12.11 9.89 -10.90
C LYS A 149 13.28 9.90 -11.89
N VAL A 150 13.08 10.54 -13.02
CA VAL A 150 14.03 10.65 -14.13
C VAL A 150 14.61 12.07 -14.20
N THR A 151 15.90 12.12 -14.50
CA THR A 151 16.69 13.32 -14.77
C THR A 151 17.42 13.16 -16.11
N LEU A 152 18.02 14.22 -16.65
CA LEU A 152 18.74 14.15 -17.93
C LEU A 152 19.92 13.17 -17.90
N ASP A 153 20.59 13.05 -16.76
CA ASP A 153 21.70 12.12 -16.52
C ASP A 153 21.24 10.67 -16.32
N THR A 154 20.01 10.45 -15.86
CA THR A 154 19.50 9.09 -15.56
C THR A 154 18.56 8.53 -16.63
N ILE A 155 18.13 9.32 -17.61
CA ILE A 155 17.10 8.93 -18.58
C ILE A 155 17.45 7.66 -19.36
N GLU A 156 18.71 7.50 -19.78
CA GLU A 156 19.17 6.32 -20.50
C GLU A 156 19.03 5.04 -19.67
N GLY A 157 19.56 5.07 -18.45
CA GLY A 157 19.50 3.93 -17.53
C GLY A 157 18.09 3.64 -17.02
N GLN A 158 17.22 4.65 -16.97
CA GLN A 158 15.82 4.48 -16.58
C GLN A 158 14.99 3.88 -17.70
N LEU A 159 15.21 4.28 -18.96
CA LEU A 159 14.44 3.75 -20.10
C LEU A 159 14.52 2.22 -20.19
N ALA A 160 15.70 1.65 -19.92
CA ALA A 160 15.89 0.19 -19.85
C ALA A 160 15.09 -0.51 -18.74
N LYS A 161 14.61 0.23 -17.75
CA LYS A 161 13.77 -0.29 -16.64
C LYS A 161 12.28 -0.16 -16.92
N TRP A 162 11.90 0.55 -17.98
CA TRP A 162 10.50 0.74 -18.42
C TRP A 162 10.15 -0.16 -19.62
N THR A 163 10.91 -1.25 -19.84
CA THR A 163 10.71 -2.22 -20.93
C THR A 163 9.70 -3.28 -20.56
#